data_AF-A0A290QHC3-F1
#
_entry.id   AF-A0A290QHC3-F1
#
_cell.length_a   1.000
_cell.length_b   1.000
_cell.length_c   1.000
_cell.angle_alpha   90.00
_cell.angle_beta   90.00
_cell.angle_gamma   90.00
#
_symmetry.space_group_name_H-M   'P 1'
#
loop_
_entity.id
_entity.type
_entity.pdbx_description
1 polymer ?
#
loop_
_entity_poly.entity_id
_entity_poly.type
_entity_poly.pdbx_seq_one_letter_code
_entity_poly.pdbx_strand_id
1 'polypeptide(L)'
;MCSLPAKRIPVVEKFSIGLFLTTVTLSLAGLIGLLWAFAPQGVWQAQLNAAWWQFAVIFLGVKLFNCGMEFFFHRYVLHKPVIPFLSRFYRQHTLHHNLTRIARRQLPGGREVPYVENIYPMTEPEQGEAAFFPWYTLVVFAAIVTPLLALGQWLAPTFPWFFAGFAALTASLTLYEVFHAIEHWPLEKWAPRLESKRFGKFWTKVYSFHLRHHAVIDCNEAISGFFTFPVFDMLFGTWVSPKTLYTDGGEWNAEEFKSPRPHAFIRWCDRTADKVVASRRTRVRSHVAVRKPRRHAEAALKK
;
A
#
# COMPACT_ATOMS: atom_id res chain seq x y z
N MET A 1 -11.95 26.54 -35.40
CA MET A 1 -11.80 27.26 -34.11
C MET A 1 -10.66 26.60 -33.34
N CYS A 2 -9.52 27.28 -33.22
CA CYS A 2 -8.38 26.82 -32.42
C CYS A 2 -8.75 26.88 -30.92
N SER A 3 -8.86 25.74 -30.25
CA SER A 3 -8.95 25.70 -28.80
C SER A 3 -7.62 26.16 -28.22
N LEU A 4 -7.64 27.25 -27.45
CA LEU A 4 -6.48 27.68 -26.68
C LEU A 4 -6.04 26.55 -25.74
N PRO A 5 -4.73 26.28 -25.58
CA PRO A 5 -4.25 25.30 -24.63
C PRO A 5 -4.71 25.71 -23.22
N ALA A 6 -5.35 24.78 -22.52
CA ALA A 6 -5.76 24.98 -21.14
C ALA A 6 -4.57 25.50 -20.32
N LYS A 7 -4.79 26.59 -19.60
CA LYS A 7 -3.81 27.21 -18.70
C LYS A 7 -3.30 26.12 -17.74
N ARG A 8 -2.04 25.71 -17.88
CA ARG A 8 -1.41 24.76 -16.96
C ARG A 8 -1.41 25.39 -15.57
N ILE A 9 -2.32 24.95 -14.71
CA ILE A 9 -2.25 25.26 -13.30
C ILE A 9 -1.01 24.52 -12.78
N PRO A 10 -0.05 25.22 -12.16
CA PRO A 10 1.12 24.56 -11.60
C PRO A 10 0.67 23.53 -10.57
N VAL A 11 1.03 22.27 -10.81
CA VAL A 11 0.81 21.16 -9.89
C VAL A 11 1.55 21.49 -8.59
N VAL A 12 0.80 21.69 -7.52
CA VAL A 12 1.37 21.91 -6.19
C VAL A 12 1.83 20.56 -5.65
N GLU A 13 3.14 20.30 -5.67
CA GLU A 13 3.75 19.13 -5.01
C GLU A 13 3.51 19.22 -3.49
N LYS A 14 2.49 18.53 -3.00
CA LYS A 14 2.22 18.41 -1.55
C LYS A 14 3.13 17.39 -0.86
N PHE A 15 3.66 16.41 -1.59
CA PHE A 15 4.65 15.48 -1.06
C PHE A 15 6.04 16.08 -1.12
N SER A 16 6.45 16.72 -0.03
CA SER A 16 7.83 17.15 0.11
C SER A 16 8.69 15.95 0.53
N ILE A 17 9.46 15.42 -0.42
CA ILE A 17 10.48 14.38 -0.16
C ILE A 17 11.40 14.83 0.99
N GLY A 18 11.80 16.11 1.01
CA GLY A 18 12.64 16.66 2.06
C GLY A 18 11.99 16.63 3.44
N LEU A 19 10.71 17.03 3.54
CA LEU A 19 9.96 16.94 4.80
C LEU A 19 9.81 15.49 5.25
N PHE A 20 9.44 14.59 4.34
CA PHE A 20 9.31 13.17 4.62
C PHE A 20 10.61 12.56 5.17
N LEU A 21 11.73 12.78 4.48
CA LEU A 21 13.04 12.29 4.91
C LEU A 21 13.44 12.88 6.27
N THR A 22 13.15 14.16 6.51
CA THR A 22 13.41 14.82 7.80
C THR A 22 12.58 14.15 8.91
N THR A 23 11.27 13.99 8.70
CA THR A 23 10.37 13.35 9.66
C THR A 23 10.78 11.92 9.98
N VAL A 24 11.10 11.12 8.97
CA VAL A 24 11.54 9.73 9.14
C VAL A 24 12.87 9.67 9.89
N THR A 25 13.82 10.55 9.56
CA THR A 25 15.13 10.63 10.25
C THR A 25 14.98 11.02 11.71
N LEU A 26 14.19 12.07 12.01
CA LEU A 26 13.93 12.51 13.38
C LEU A 26 13.19 11.42 14.18
N SER A 27 12.25 10.72 13.56
CA SER A 27 11.54 9.62 14.20
C SER A 27 12.47 8.44 14.51
N LEU A 28 13.36 8.07 13.57
CA LEU A 28 14.37 7.03 13.80
C LEU A 28 15.36 7.44 14.91
N ALA A 29 15.84 8.67 14.90
CA ALA A 29 16.71 9.21 15.95
C ALA A 29 16.01 9.17 17.31
N GLY A 30 14.73 9.54 17.38
CA GLY A 30 13.91 9.42 18.58
C GLY A 30 13.79 7.97 19.07
N LEU A 31 13.55 7.00 18.19
CA LEU A 31 13.50 5.58 18.54
C LEU A 31 14.85 5.07 19.08
N ILE A 32 15.96 5.47 18.48
CA ILE A 32 17.31 5.14 18.96
C ILE A 32 17.57 5.81 20.32
N GLY A 33 17.14 7.05 20.50
CA GLY A 33 17.23 7.76 21.78
C GLY A 33 16.42 7.09 22.90
N LEU A 34 15.22 6.61 22.59
CA LEU A 34 14.41 5.81 23.52
C LEU A 34 15.09 4.49 23.86
N LEU A 35 15.67 3.80 22.87
CA LEU A 35 16.44 2.58 23.12
C LEU A 35 17.62 2.87 24.06
N TRP A 36 18.39 3.92 23.80
CA TRP A 36 19.50 4.33 24.65
C TRP A 36 19.06 4.64 26.09
N ALA A 37 17.93 5.33 26.25
CA ALA A 37 17.44 5.75 27.57
C ALA A 37 16.87 4.59 28.41
N PHE A 38 16.26 3.58 27.77
CA PHE A 38 15.48 2.55 28.48
C PHE A 38 16.02 1.13 28.37
N ALA A 39 16.88 0.82 27.40
CA ALA A 39 17.42 -0.53 27.26
C ALA A 39 18.51 -0.81 28.30
N PRO A 40 18.62 -2.06 28.79
CA PRO A 40 19.77 -2.47 29.60
C PRO A 40 21.08 -2.18 28.88
N GLN A 41 22.13 -1.80 29.63
CA GLN A 41 23.43 -1.45 29.05
C GLN A 41 23.98 -2.54 28.12
N GLY A 42 23.79 -3.82 28.46
CA GLY A 42 24.20 -4.94 27.61
C GLY A 42 23.50 -4.95 26.24
N VAL A 43 22.22 -4.58 26.16
CA VAL A 43 21.48 -4.48 24.89
C VAL A 43 22.02 -3.34 24.04
N TRP A 44 22.28 -2.18 24.64
CA TRP A 44 22.88 -1.05 23.94
C TRP A 44 24.27 -1.40 23.40
N GLN A 45 25.12 -2.02 24.23
CA GLN A 45 26.45 -2.46 23.82
C GLN A 45 26.42 -3.50 22.70
N ALA A 46 25.43 -4.40 22.70
CA ALA A 46 25.24 -5.34 21.59
C ALA A 46 24.92 -4.64 20.26
N GLN A 47 24.29 -3.47 20.28
CA GLN A 47 24.04 -2.71 19.05
C GLN A 47 25.33 -2.09 18.50
N LEU A 48 26.19 -1.55 19.37
CA LEU A 48 27.40 -0.85 18.99
C LEU A 48 28.56 -1.78 18.61
N ASN A 49 28.67 -2.92 19.29
CA ASN A 49 29.78 -3.87 19.10
C ASN A 49 29.49 -4.93 18.04
N ALA A 50 28.30 -4.89 17.41
CA ALA A 50 27.95 -5.85 16.38
C ALA A 50 28.84 -5.72 15.14
N ALA A 51 29.26 -6.85 14.59
CA ALA A 51 29.91 -6.89 13.30
C ALA A 51 28.93 -6.48 12.18
N TRP A 52 29.45 -5.87 11.12
CA TRP A 52 28.64 -5.41 9.98
C TRP A 52 27.79 -6.54 9.36
N TRP A 53 28.29 -7.78 9.37
CA TRP A 53 27.55 -8.94 8.83
C TRP A 53 26.36 -9.33 9.72
N GLN A 54 26.48 -9.18 11.04
CA GLN A 54 25.36 -9.44 11.96
C GLN A 54 24.24 -8.43 11.72
N PHE A 55 24.61 -7.15 11.53
CA PHE A 55 23.67 -6.13 11.12
C PHE A 55 23.00 -6.50 9.79
N ALA A 56 23.78 -6.86 8.77
CA ALA A 56 23.27 -7.21 7.45
C ALA A 56 22.28 -8.40 7.51
N VAL A 57 22.61 -9.47 8.25
CA VAL A 57 21.75 -10.65 8.39
C VAL A 57 20.41 -10.27 9.03
N ILE A 58 20.41 -9.54 10.15
CA ILE A 58 19.17 -9.14 10.81
C ILE A 58 18.39 -8.14 9.95
N PHE A 59 19.07 -7.18 9.34
CA PHE A 59 18.43 -6.19 8.46
C PHE A 59 17.71 -6.87 7.29
N LEU A 60 18.37 -7.80 6.60
CA LEU A 60 17.77 -8.54 5.48
C LEU A 60 16.65 -9.47 5.97
N GLY A 61 16.83 -10.15 7.11
CA GLY A 61 15.79 -11.00 7.69
C GLY A 61 14.52 -10.21 8.06
N VAL A 62 14.68 -9.08 8.76
CA VAL A 62 13.56 -8.19 9.12
C VAL A 62 12.96 -7.52 7.88
N LYS A 63 13.76 -7.15 6.88
CA LYS A 63 13.24 -6.60 5.62
C LYS A 63 12.39 -7.61 4.85
N LEU A 64 12.79 -8.88 4.81
CA LEU A 64 11.99 -9.95 4.21
C LEU A 64 10.71 -10.22 5.00
N PHE A 65 10.80 -10.22 6.34
CA PHE A 65 9.61 -10.30 7.20
C PHE A 65 8.64 -9.14 6.92
N ASN A 66 9.14 -7.90 6.86
CA ASN A 66 8.33 -6.72 6.54
C ASN A 66 7.70 -6.82 5.15
N CYS A 67 8.40 -7.37 4.15
CA CYS A 67 7.82 -7.64 2.84
C CYS A 67 6.61 -8.60 2.92
N GLY A 68 6.68 -9.61 3.77
CA GLY A 68 5.54 -10.51 4.01
C GLY A 68 4.40 -9.81 4.74
N MET A 69 4.73 -9.04 5.77
CA MET A 69 3.74 -8.26 6.53
C MET A 69 3.01 -7.25 5.65
N GLU A 70 3.74 -6.57 4.76
CA GLU A 70 3.20 -5.63 3.77
C GLU A 70 2.17 -6.32 2.87
N PHE A 71 2.49 -7.50 2.32
CA PHE A 71 1.56 -8.28 1.50
C PHE A 71 0.24 -8.57 2.24
N PHE A 72 0.31 -9.07 3.49
CA PHE A 72 -0.90 -9.37 4.27
C PHE A 72 -1.64 -8.10 4.71
N PHE A 73 -0.91 -7.05 5.06
CA PHE A 73 -1.50 -5.78 5.48
C PHE A 73 -2.24 -5.12 4.31
N HIS A 74 -1.63 -5.06 3.13
CA HIS A 74 -2.26 -4.52 1.93
C HIS A 74 -3.54 -5.29 1.59
N ARG A 75 -3.45 -6.61 1.50
CA ARG A 75 -4.60 -7.44 1.10
C ARG A 75 -5.73 -7.50 2.14
N TYR A 76 -5.41 -7.62 3.43
CA TYR A 76 -6.38 -7.94 4.49
C TYR A 76 -6.62 -6.83 5.51
N VAL A 77 -5.94 -5.70 5.37
CA VAL A 77 -6.24 -4.48 6.14
C VAL A 77 -6.63 -3.34 5.20
N LEU A 78 -5.88 -3.13 4.11
CA LEU A 78 -6.15 -2.04 3.18
C LEU A 78 -7.28 -2.35 2.18
N HIS A 79 -7.36 -3.58 1.66
CA HIS A 79 -8.41 -3.98 0.70
C HIS A 79 -9.62 -4.68 1.32
N LYS A 80 -9.42 -5.32 2.47
CA LYS A 80 -10.49 -5.95 3.24
C LYS A 80 -10.43 -5.42 4.67
N PRO A 81 -11.49 -4.83 5.24
CA PRO A 81 -11.42 -4.29 6.60
C PRO A 81 -11.55 -5.41 7.64
N VAL A 82 -10.70 -6.45 7.60
CA VAL A 82 -10.80 -7.64 8.48
C VAL A 82 -10.71 -7.24 9.96
N ILE A 83 -9.89 -6.24 10.27
CA ILE A 83 -9.67 -5.71 11.61
C ILE A 83 -10.45 -4.38 11.78
N PRO A 84 -11.54 -4.34 12.56
CA PRO A 84 -12.44 -3.16 12.60
C PRO A 84 -11.76 -1.85 13.00
N PHE A 85 -10.86 -1.88 14.00
CA PHE A 85 -10.19 -0.67 14.50
C PHE A 85 -9.16 -0.12 13.50
N LEU A 86 -8.74 -0.92 12.51
CA LEU A 86 -7.90 -0.49 11.39
C LEU A 86 -8.72 -0.05 10.16
N SER A 87 -10.05 0.06 10.27
CA SER A 87 -10.91 0.43 9.13
C SER A 87 -10.63 1.82 8.54
N ARG A 88 -9.94 2.70 9.26
CA ARG A 88 -9.46 3.98 8.70
C ARG A 88 -8.49 3.74 7.54
N PHE A 89 -7.58 2.77 7.66
CA PHE A 89 -6.66 2.41 6.59
C PHE A 89 -7.40 1.87 5.37
N TYR A 90 -8.37 0.97 5.56
CA TYR A 90 -9.26 0.51 4.48
C TYR A 90 -9.96 1.66 3.76
N ARG A 91 -10.54 2.61 4.50
CA ARG A 91 -11.26 3.76 3.91
C ARG A 91 -10.34 4.68 3.13
N GLN A 92 -9.17 5.01 3.68
CA GLN A 92 -8.18 5.86 3.02
C GLN A 92 -7.62 5.19 1.77
N HIS A 93 -7.27 3.90 1.86
CA HIS A 93 -6.78 3.15 0.71
C HIS A 93 -7.83 2.99 -0.38
N THR A 94 -9.08 2.73 0.00
CA THR A 94 -10.20 2.69 -0.97
C THR A 94 -10.41 4.07 -1.61
N LEU A 95 -10.25 5.16 -0.85
CA LEU A 95 -10.30 6.52 -1.40
C LEU A 95 -9.18 6.74 -2.42
N HIS A 96 -7.94 6.35 -2.10
CA HIS A 96 -6.81 6.40 -3.02
C HIS A 96 -7.11 5.67 -4.34
N HIS A 97 -7.54 4.41 -4.26
CA HIS A 97 -7.96 3.60 -5.41
C HIS A 97 -9.10 4.23 -6.22
N ASN A 98 -10.05 4.91 -5.57
CA ASN A 98 -11.13 5.61 -6.28
C ASN A 98 -10.64 6.86 -7.02
N LEU A 99 -9.69 7.58 -6.43
CA LEU A 99 -9.10 8.80 -6.99
C LEU A 99 -8.01 8.52 -8.04
N THR A 100 -7.48 7.29 -8.10
CA THR A 100 -6.48 6.83 -9.06
C THR A 100 -6.96 5.61 -9.87
N ARG A 101 -8.28 5.47 -10.01
CA ARG A 101 -8.92 4.26 -10.56
C ARG A 101 -8.52 3.98 -12.01
N ILE A 102 -8.49 2.70 -12.33
CA ILE A 102 -8.53 2.18 -13.70
C ILE A 102 -9.82 1.38 -13.84
N ALA A 103 -10.78 1.93 -14.58
CA ALA A 103 -12.12 1.37 -14.69
C ALA A 103 -12.47 0.99 -16.13
N ARG A 104 -13.33 -0.02 -16.24
CA ARG A 104 -14.00 -0.36 -17.50
C ARG A 104 -15.23 0.52 -17.61
N ARG A 105 -15.35 1.27 -18.71
CA ARG A 105 -16.53 2.08 -18.98
C ARG A 105 -17.25 1.52 -20.21
N GLN A 106 -18.55 1.33 -20.05
CA GLN A 106 -19.50 1.26 -21.16
C GLN A 106 -20.04 2.68 -21.36
N LEU A 107 -20.22 3.11 -22.60
CA LEU A 107 -20.53 4.51 -22.88
C LEU A 107 -21.99 4.87 -22.63
N PRO A 108 -22.23 6.06 -22.04
CA PRO A 108 -23.25 6.98 -22.51
C PRO A 108 -22.80 7.61 -23.85
N GLY A 109 -23.66 7.64 -24.88
CA GLY A 109 -23.39 8.37 -26.13
C GLY A 109 -23.05 7.54 -27.38
N GLY A 110 -23.20 6.20 -27.37
CA GLY A 110 -23.35 5.41 -28.59
C GLY A 110 -22.09 4.97 -29.36
N ARG A 111 -20.88 4.91 -28.76
CA ARG A 111 -19.84 4.04 -29.38
C ARG A 111 -20.17 2.58 -29.08
N GLU A 112 -19.82 1.70 -30.01
CA GLU A 112 -20.05 0.26 -29.92
C GLU A 112 -19.04 -0.48 -29.02
N VAL A 113 -17.84 0.11 -28.80
CA VAL A 113 -16.72 -0.59 -28.12
C VAL A 113 -16.49 -0.04 -26.70
N PRO A 114 -16.42 -0.91 -25.67
CA PRO A 114 -16.04 -0.54 -24.30
C PRO A 114 -14.63 0.09 -24.22
N TYR A 115 -14.44 1.06 -23.33
CA TYR A 115 -13.16 1.77 -23.18
C TYR A 115 -12.63 1.77 -21.74
N VAL A 116 -11.32 2.00 -21.60
CA VAL A 116 -10.63 2.17 -20.31
C VAL A 116 -10.69 3.63 -19.86
N GLU A 117 -11.17 3.86 -18.65
CA GLU A 117 -10.93 5.11 -17.93
C GLU A 117 -9.70 4.91 -17.03
N ASN A 118 -8.65 5.70 -17.24
CA ASN A 118 -7.41 5.62 -16.48
C ASN A 118 -7.02 7.00 -15.92
N ILE A 119 -7.26 7.18 -14.62
CA ILE A 119 -6.84 8.38 -13.86
C ILE A 119 -5.73 8.03 -12.85
N TYR A 120 -4.96 6.98 -13.14
CA TYR A 120 -3.94 6.43 -12.25
C TYR A 120 -2.84 7.42 -11.82
N PRO A 121 -2.31 8.30 -12.70
CA PRO A 121 -1.31 9.26 -12.27
C PRO A 121 -1.84 10.20 -11.18
N MET A 122 -1.03 10.45 -10.16
CA MET A 122 -1.34 11.45 -9.14
C MET A 122 -0.95 12.84 -9.64
N THR A 123 -1.92 13.59 -10.15
CA THR A 123 -1.76 14.96 -10.65
C THR A 123 -2.48 15.99 -9.79
N GLU A 124 -3.45 15.57 -8.98
CA GLU A 124 -4.27 16.43 -8.13
C GLU A 124 -3.91 16.31 -6.64
N PRO A 125 -4.08 17.39 -5.85
CA PRO A 125 -3.68 17.39 -4.44
C PRO A 125 -4.38 16.36 -3.56
N GLU A 126 -5.66 16.11 -3.83
CA GLU A 126 -6.50 15.15 -3.10
C GLU A 126 -6.10 13.69 -3.33
N GLN A 127 -5.52 13.37 -4.49
CA GLN A 127 -4.94 12.05 -4.76
C GLN A 127 -3.72 11.82 -3.84
N GLY A 128 -2.86 12.82 -3.72
CA GLY A 128 -1.70 12.76 -2.84
C GLY A 128 -2.08 12.57 -1.36
N GLU A 129 -3.06 13.33 -0.86
CA GLU A 129 -3.50 13.23 0.54
C GLU A 129 -4.03 11.83 0.93
N ALA A 130 -4.61 11.10 -0.02
CA ALA A 130 -5.11 9.74 0.20
C ALA A 130 -4.03 8.65 0.07
N ALA A 131 -2.87 8.97 -0.53
CA ALA A 131 -1.86 8.00 -0.94
C ALA A 131 -0.73 7.74 0.08
N PHE A 132 -0.56 8.62 1.08
CA PHE A 132 0.55 8.54 2.05
C PHE A 132 0.08 8.11 3.43
N PHE A 133 0.97 7.40 4.16
CA PHE A 133 0.74 7.16 5.57
C PHE A 133 0.93 8.44 6.42
N PRO A 134 0.29 8.52 7.59
CA PRO A 134 0.52 9.61 8.53
C PRO A 134 1.98 9.71 8.98
N TRP A 135 2.44 10.93 9.28
CA TRP A 135 3.83 11.22 9.69
C TRP A 135 4.33 10.40 10.90
N TYR A 136 3.42 9.95 11.77
CA TYR A 136 3.74 9.15 12.97
C TYR A 136 3.83 7.64 12.70
N THR A 137 3.69 7.19 11.44
CA THR A 137 3.58 5.75 11.11
C THR A 137 4.83 4.97 11.47
N LEU A 138 6.03 5.53 11.29
CA LEU A 138 7.26 4.85 11.70
C LEU A 138 7.26 4.51 13.19
N VAL A 139 6.86 5.46 14.04
CA VAL A 139 6.83 5.26 15.51
C VAL A 139 5.79 4.21 15.88
N VAL A 140 4.61 4.23 15.26
CA VAL A 140 3.56 3.24 15.52
C VAL A 140 4.00 1.83 15.09
N PHE A 141 4.54 1.67 13.89
CA PHE A 141 5.04 0.38 13.44
C PHE A 141 6.26 -0.08 14.25
N ALA A 142 7.11 0.84 14.69
CA ALA A 142 8.22 0.55 15.60
C ALA A 142 7.71 0.03 16.94
N ALA A 143 6.65 0.62 17.50
CA ALA A 143 6.04 0.13 18.73
C ALA A 143 5.47 -1.30 18.57
N ILE A 144 4.90 -1.62 17.40
CA ILE A 144 4.37 -2.96 17.10
C ILE A 144 5.48 -4.00 16.92
N VAL A 145 6.59 -3.65 16.26
CA VAL A 145 7.69 -4.60 15.99
C VAL A 145 8.65 -4.73 17.18
N THR A 146 8.74 -3.72 18.05
CA THR A 146 9.65 -3.71 19.22
C THR A 146 9.56 -4.97 20.08
N PRO A 147 8.38 -5.51 20.45
CA PRO A 147 8.29 -6.78 21.17
C PRO A 147 8.96 -7.96 20.46
N LEU A 148 8.87 -8.02 19.13
CA LEU A 148 9.53 -9.05 18.33
C LEU A 148 11.05 -8.85 18.31
N LEU A 149 11.51 -7.60 18.20
CA LEU A 149 12.94 -7.27 18.27
C LEU A 149 13.51 -7.57 19.65
N ALA A 150 12.76 -7.29 20.71
CA ALA A 150 13.15 -7.62 22.09
C ALA A 150 13.24 -9.13 22.30
N LEU A 151 12.29 -9.90 21.77
CA LEU A 151 12.36 -11.37 21.77
C LEU A 151 13.59 -11.86 21.00
N GLY A 152 13.86 -11.28 19.82
CA GLY A 152 15.07 -11.57 19.05
C GLY A 152 16.34 -11.27 19.83
N GLN A 153 16.42 -10.10 20.47
CA GLN A 153 17.54 -9.71 21.32
C GLN A 153 17.71 -10.66 22.50
N TRP A 154 16.64 -11.19 23.07
CA TRP A 154 16.74 -12.18 24.15
C TRP A 154 17.26 -13.53 23.64
N LEU A 155 16.79 -14.00 22.48
CA LEU A 155 17.19 -15.29 21.90
C LEU A 155 18.61 -15.26 21.30
N ALA A 156 19.04 -14.12 20.76
CA ALA A 156 20.34 -13.94 20.14
C ALA A 156 20.96 -12.60 20.61
N PRO A 157 21.47 -12.54 21.85
CA PRO A 157 21.85 -11.30 22.53
C PRO A 157 23.08 -10.60 21.96
N THR A 158 23.87 -11.26 21.13
CA THR A 158 25.05 -10.67 20.47
C THR A 158 24.72 -9.98 19.15
N PHE A 159 23.47 -10.06 18.68
CA PHE A 159 23.04 -9.44 17.42
C PHE A 159 22.40 -8.07 17.65
N PRO A 160 22.53 -7.13 16.68
CA PRO A 160 22.03 -5.77 16.81
C PRO A 160 20.55 -5.67 16.40
N TRP A 161 19.67 -6.36 17.11
CA TRP A 161 18.26 -6.49 16.72
C TRP A 161 17.52 -5.17 16.58
N PHE A 162 17.78 -4.22 17.48
CA PHE A 162 17.10 -2.93 17.46
C PHE A 162 17.63 -2.01 16.36
N PHE A 163 18.94 -1.88 16.21
CA PHE A 163 19.52 -1.03 15.15
C PHE A 163 19.18 -1.57 13.77
N ALA A 164 19.39 -2.87 13.53
CA ALA A 164 19.09 -3.49 12.25
C ALA A 164 17.57 -3.57 12.00
N GLY A 165 16.77 -3.86 13.03
CA GLY A 165 15.31 -3.93 12.92
C GLY A 165 14.66 -2.59 12.64
N PHE A 166 15.03 -1.53 13.36
CA PHE A 166 14.53 -0.17 13.10
C PHE A 166 15.02 0.37 11.75
N ALA A 167 16.26 0.08 11.36
CA ALA A 167 16.75 0.41 10.03
C ALA A 167 15.95 -0.31 8.93
N ALA A 168 15.67 -1.61 9.08
CA ALA A 168 14.88 -2.37 8.11
C ALA A 168 13.43 -1.89 8.02
N LEU A 169 12.81 -1.55 9.15
CA LEU A 169 11.48 -0.94 9.19
C LEU A 169 11.47 0.43 8.50
N THR A 170 12.45 1.29 8.82
CA THR A 170 12.60 2.61 8.24
C THR A 170 12.80 2.51 6.73
N ALA A 171 13.70 1.63 6.28
CA ALA A 171 13.93 1.38 4.86
C ALA A 171 12.66 0.85 4.17
N SER A 172 11.88 0.00 4.82
CA SER A 172 10.61 -0.49 4.28
C SER A 172 9.59 0.63 4.08
N LEU A 173 9.40 1.49 5.09
CA LEU A 173 8.47 2.62 5.01
C LEU A 173 8.93 3.65 3.97
N THR A 174 10.22 4.00 3.97
CA THR A 174 10.79 4.92 2.97
C THR A 174 10.63 4.38 1.56
N LEU A 175 10.95 3.10 1.33
CA LEU A 175 10.75 2.48 0.01
C LEU A 175 9.27 2.43 -0.35
N TYR A 176 8.38 2.09 0.57
CA TYR A 176 6.95 2.06 0.32
C TYR A 176 6.47 3.41 -0.19
N GLU A 177 6.71 4.49 0.56
CA GLU A 177 6.16 5.81 0.24
C GLU A 177 6.78 6.42 -1.01
N VAL A 178 8.11 6.35 -1.12
CA VAL A 178 8.83 6.95 -2.26
C VAL A 178 8.54 6.16 -3.53
N PHE A 179 8.55 4.83 -3.47
CA PHE A 179 8.31 4.01 -4.65
C PHE A 179 6.85 4.09 -5.09
N HIS A 180 5.89 4.06 -4.16
CA HIS A 180 4.48 4.29 -4.46
C HIS A 180 4.26 5.63 -5.19
N ALA A 181 4.87 6.71 -4.69
CA ALA A 181 4.79 8.01 -5.34
C ALA A 181 5.39 8.02 -6.75
N ILE A 182 6.50 7.29 -6.97
CA ILE A 182 7.13 7.12 -8.29
C ILE A 182 6.24 6.30 -9.22
N GLU A 183 5.65 5.21 -8.74
CA GLU A 183 4.75 4.35 -9.50
C GLU A 183 3.53 5.12 -10.02
N HIS A 184 3.08 6.13 -9.29
CA HIS A 184 1.99 7.03 -9.67
C HIS A 184 2.40 8.26 -10.49
N TRP A 185 3.65 8.35 -10.96
CA TRP A 185 4.02 9.42 -11.87
C TRP A 185 3.25 9.35 -13.21
N PRO A 186 3.00 10.50 -13.86
CA PRO A 186 2.48 10.55 -15.22
C PRO A 186 3.34 9.75 -16.20
N LEU A 187 2.70 9.19 -17.23
CA LEU A 187 3.36 8.35 -18.23
C LEU A 187 4.52 9.06 -18.91
N GLU A 188 4.45 10.39 -19.08
CA GLU A 188 5.50 11.22 -19.66
C GLU A 188 6.80 11.16 -18.86
N LYS A 189 6.73 11.07 -17.53
CA LYS A 189 7.93 10.90 -16.67
C LYS A 189 8.51 9.49 -16.80
N TRP A 190 7.68 8.50 -17.12
CA TRP A 190 8.08 7.11 -17.33
C TRP A 190 8.59 6.83 -18.73
N ALA A 191 8.10 7.55 -19.75
CA ALA A 191 8.36 7.30 -21.17
C ALA A 191 9.85 7.07 -21.50
N PRO A 192 10.82 7.89 -21.03
CA PRO A 192 12.24 7.65 -21.32
C PRO A 192 12.77 6.29 -20.85
N ARG A 193 12.20 5.76 -19.75
CA ARG A 193 12.55 4.43 -19.21
C ARG A 193 11.84 3.32 -19.96
N LEU A 194 10.57 3.51 -20.30
CA LEU A 194 9.75 2.54 -21.03
C LEU A 194 10.23 2.34 -22.47
N GLU A 195 10.68 3.41 -23.13
CA GLU A 195 11.16 3.41 -24.52
C GLU A 195 12.64 2.97 -24.63
N SER A 196 13.31 2.72 -23.51
CA SER A 196 14.70 2.27 -23.50
C SER A 196 14.88 0.96 -24.27
N LYS A 197 15.77 0.95 -25.28
CA LYS A 197 16.06 -0.25 -26.08
C LYS A 197 16.52 -1.45 -25.24
N ARG A 198 17.32 -1.21 -24.19
CA ARG A 198 17.90 -2.28 -23.35
C ARG A 198 17.00 -2.67 -22.19
N PHE A 199 16.38 -1.69 -21.55
CA PHE A 199 15.67 -1.89 -20.27
C PHE A 199 14.17 -1.62 -20.33
N GLY A 200 13.62 -1.25 -21.49
CA GLY A 200 12.21 -0.88 -21.64
C GLY A 200 11.24 -1.97 -21.17
N LYS A 201 11.53 -3.24 -21.50
CA LYS A 201 10.73 -4.39 -21.03
C LYS A 201 10.76 -4.55 -19.51
N PHE A 202 11.90 -4.26 -18.88
CA PHE A 202 12.02 -4.30 -17.42
C PHE A 202 11.19 -3.18 -16.79
N TRP A 203 11.37 -1.94 -17.25
CA TRP A 203 10.64 -0.78 -16.74
C TRP A 203 9.14 -0.86 -17.01
N THR A 204 8.73 -1.47 -18.12
CA THR A 204 7.32 -1.75 -18.40
C THR A 204 6.73 -2.66 -17.33
N LYS A 205 7.43 -3.73 -16.92
CA LYS A 205 6.97 -4.60 -15.83
C LYS A 205 6.91 -3.87 -14.49
N VAL A 206 7.90 -3.02 -14.21
CA VAL A 206 7.92 -2.22 -12.98
C VAL A 206 6.73 -1.27 -12.93
N TYR A 207 6.59 -0.38 -13.92
CA TYR A 207 5.51 0.59 -13.98
C TYR A 207 4.12 -0.08 -13.97
N SER A 208 4.00 -1.17 -14.72
CA SER A 208 2.72 -1.85 -14.89
C SER A 208 2.32 -2.73 -13.70
N PHE A 209 3.23 -2.98 -12.73
CA PHE A 209 2.94 -3.81 -11.57
C PHE A 209 1.86 -3.17 -10.69
N HIS A 210 2.08 -1.97 -10.18
CA HIS A 210 1.09 -1.28 -9.35
C HIS A 210 -0.07 -0.69 -10.17
N LEU A 211 0.18 -0.29 -11.42
CA LEU A 211 -0.89 0.03 -12.38
C LEU A 211 -1.92 -1.11 -12.49
N ARG A 212 -1.45 -2.36 -12.61
CA ARG A 212 -2.31 -3.55 -12.67
C ARG A 212 -3.10 -3.74 -11.37
N HIS A 213 -2.51 -3.44 -10.22
CA HIS A 213 -3.17 -3.50 -8.92
C HIS A 213 -4.37 -2.53 -8.85
N HIS A 214 -4.25 -1.32 -9.40
CA HIS A 214 -5.37 -0.36 -9.47
C HIS A 214 -6.48 -0.78 -10.43
N ALA A 215 -6.16 -1.57 -11.46
CA ALA A 215 -7.17 -2.17 -12.34
C ALA A 215 -7.88 -3.38 -11.68
N VAL A 216 -7.14 -4.18 -10.91
CA VAL A 216 -7.64 -5.38 -10.22
C VAL A 216 -6.94 -5.54 -8.88
N ILE A 217 -7.63 -5.13 -7.81
CA ILE A 217 -7.09 -5.03 -6.45
C ILE A 217 -6.73 -6.38 -5.80
N ASP A 218 -7.09 -7.51 -6.40
CA ASP A 218 -6.79 -8.85 -5.87
C ASP A 218 -5.38 -9.35 -6.24
N CYS A 219 -4.51 -8.52 -6.82
CA CYS A 219 -3.20 -8.90 -7.32
C CYS A 219 -2.14 -7.83 -7.10
N ASN A 220 -0.86 -8.18 -7.21
CA ASN A 220 0.26 -7.23 -7.16
C ASN A 220 0.24 -6.33 -5.90
N GLU A 221 0.21 -6.95 -4.73
CA GLU A 221 0.06 -6.26 -3.44
C GLU A 221 1.34 -5.56 -2.98
N ALA A 222 2.52 -5.98 -3.45
CA ALA A 222 3.77 -5.34 -3.06
C ALA A 222 3.91 -3.91 -3.60
N ILE A 223 4.50 -3.04 -2.79
CA ILE A 223 4.93 -1.69 -3.12
C ILE A 223 6.42 -1.60 -2.80
N SER A 224 6.78 -1.75 -1.53
CA SER A 224 8.17 -1.75 -1.07
C SER A 224 8.84 -3.09 -1.28
N GLY A 225 8.06 -4.19 -1.21
CA GLY A 225 8.54 -5.56 -1.40
C GLY A 225 9.81 -5.91 -0.62
N PHE A 226 10.62 -6.82 -1.15
CA PHE A 226 12.00 -7.03 -0.71
C PHE A 226 12.91 -6.22 -1.64
N PHE A 227 13.05 -4.92 -1.35
CA PHE A 227 13.69 -3.93 -2.23
C PHE A 227 13.00 -3.87 -3.60
N THR A 228 11.70 -3.56 -3.56
CA THR A 228 10.73 -3.49 -4.68
C THR A 228 10.51 -4.80 -5.43
N PHE A 229 11.19 -5.88 -5.03
CA PHE A 229 10.94 -7.21 -5.57
C PHE A 229 9.72 -7.85 -4.88
N PRO A 230 8.69 -8.31 -5.63
CA PRO A 230 7.40 -8.71 -5.07
C PRO A 230 7.39 -10.18 -4.62
N VAL A 231 8.30 -10.55 -3.70
CA VAL A 231 8.55 -11.95 -3.27
C VAL A 231 7.26 -12.69 -2.92
N PHE A 232 6.40 -12.08 -2.10
CA PHE A 232 5.19 -12.75 -1.61
C PHE A 232 4.08 -12.83 -2.65
N ASP A 233 4.00 -11.88 -3.60
CA ASP A 233 3.07 -12.01 -4.71
C ASP A 233 3.45 -13.18 -5.64
N MET A 234 4.75 -13.37 -5.85
CA MET A 234 5.27 -14.53 -6.59
C MET A 234 4.99 -15.82 -5.83
N LEU A 235 5.36 -15.84 -4.54
CA LEU A 235 5.23 -17.00 -3.67
C LEU A 235 3.78 -17.48 -3.56
N PHE A 236 2.81 -16.56 -3.60
CA PHE A 236 1.40 -16.87 -3.44
C PHE A 236 0.58 -16.89 -4.75
N GLY A 237 1.22 -16.63 -5.89
CA GLY A 237 0.56 -16.65 -7.19
C GLY A 237 -0.43 -15.48 -7.39
N THR A 238 -0.16 -14.33 -6.78
CA THR A 238 -0.89 -13.07 -7.01
C THR A 238 -0.15 -12.11 -7.92
N TRP A 239 1.09 -12.42 -8.34
CA TRP A 239 1.77 -11.61 -9.37
C TRP A 239 1.13 -11.80 -10.74
N VAL A 240 0.68 -10.69 -11.33
CA VAL A 240 0.22 -10.60 -12.71
C VAL A 240 1.05 -9.54 -13.44
N SER A 241 1.77 -9.94 -14.48
CA SER A 241 2.34 -9.00 -15.45
C SER A 241 1.26 -8.62 -16.45
N PRO A 242 0.78 -7.36 -16.47
CA PRO A 242 -0.20 -6.95 -17.47
C PRO A 242 0.42 -6.95 -18.88
N LYS A 243 -0.44 -7.12 -19.88
CA LYS A 243 -0.06 -7.07 -21.31
C LYS A 243 -0.24 -5.67 -21.91
N THR A 244 -1.00 -4.81 -21.24
CA THR A 244 -1.35 -3.46 -21.66
C THR A 244 -1.01 -2.46 -20.55
N LEU A 245 -0.90 -1.18 -20.91
CA LEU A 245 -0.71 -0.07 -19.97
C LEU A 245 -2.02 0.66 -19.66
N TYR A 246 -3.17 0.05 -19.98
CA TYR A 246 -4.50 0.60 -19.70
C TYR A 246 -4.65 2.06 -20.18
N THR A 247 -4.16 2.39 -21.38
CA THR A 247 -4.19 3.77 -21.88
C THR A 247 -5.61 4.32 -21.84
N ASP A 248 -5.78 5.53 -21.31
CA ASP A 248 -7.08 6.19 -21.21
C ASP A 248 -7.74 6.32 -22.59
N GLY A 249 -9.03 5.98 -22.67
CA GLY A 249 -9.78 5.93 -23.92
C GLY A 249 -9.47 4.72 -24.82
N GLY A 250 -8.50 3.88 -24.47
CA GLY A 250 -8.17 2.65 -25.20
C GLY A 250 -9.24 1.58 -25.08
N GLU A 251 -9.30 0.69 -26.07
CA GLU A 251 -10.15 -0.51 -26.02
C GLU A 251 -9.63 -1.48 -24.95
N TRP A 252 -10.53 -2.29 -24.37
CA TRP A 252 -10.13 -3.32 -23.41
C TRP A 252 -10.71 -4.70 -23.72
N ASN A 253 -9.97 -5.72 -23.30
CA ASN A 253 -10.40 -7.11 -23.29
C ASN A 253 -10.70 -7.60 -21.87
N ALA A 254 -11.72 -8.44 -21.70
CA ALA A 254 -12.11 -8.95 -20.37
C ALA A 254 -11.00 -9.72 -19.65
N GLU A 255 -10.14 -10.41 -20.39
CA GLU A 255 -8.99 -11.10 -19.81
C GLU A 255 -7.98 -10.14 -19.17
N GLU A 256 -7.91 -8.87 -19.60
CA GLU A 256 -7.05 -7.85 -19.00
C GLU A 256 -7.53 -7.41 -17.61
N PHE A 257 -8.75 -7.75 -17.19
CA PHE A 257 -9.34 -7.37 -15.90
C PHE A 257 -9.64 -8.60 -15.02
N LYS A 258 -9.05 -9.76 -15.35
CA LYS A 258 -9.27 -11.01 -14.61
C LYS A 258 -8.38 -11.12 -13.39
N SER A 259 -8.98 -11.35 -12.21
CA SER A 259 -8.22 -11.63 -10.99
C SER A 259 -7.38 -12.92 -11.16
N PRO A 260 -6.15 -12.96 -10.62
CA PRO A 260 -5.37 -14.19 -10.59
C PRO A 260 -6.05 -15.25 -9.72
N ARG A 261 -5.61 -16.49 -9.87
CA ARG A 261 -6.02 -17.59 -9.00
C ARG A 261 -4.89 -17.91 -8.02
N PRO A 262 -4.84 -17.27 -6.83
CA PRO A 262 -3.73 -17.46 -5.90
C PRO A 262 -3.73 -18.89 -5.33
N HIS A 263 -2.65 -19.28 -4.66
CA HIS A 263 -2.52 -20.62 -4.07
C HIS A 263 -3.54 -20.90 -2.97
N ALA A 264 -3.68 -22.19 -2.61
CA ALA A 264 -4.77 -22.67 -1.75
C ALA A 264 -4.87 -21.93 -0.41
N PHE A 265 -3.73 -21.60 0.20
CA PHE A 265 -3.66 -20.84 1.45
C PHE A 265 -4.29 -19.45 1.31
N ILE A 266 -3.87 -18.65 0.32
CA ILE A 266 -4.45 -17.32 0.09
C ILE A 266 -5.92 -17.39 -0.29
N ARG A 267 -6.34 -18.38 -1.10
CA ARG A 267 -7.78 -18.58 -1.38
C ARG A 267 -8.59 -18.88 -0.11
N TRP A 268 -8.01 -19.59 0.84
CA TRP A 268 -8.65 -19.86 2.13
C TRP A 268 -8.73 -18.59 2.99
N CYS A 269 -7.65 -17.80 3.06
CA CYS A 269 -7.63 -16.51 3.74
C CYS A 269 -8.67 -15.54 3.14
N ASP A 270 -8.75 -15.45 1.81
CA ASP A 270 -9.72 -14.62 1.10
C ASP A 270 -11.15 -14.97 1.47
N ARG A 271 -11.52 -16.26 1.37
CA ARG A 271 -12.87 -16.73 1.75
C ARG A 271 -13.19 -16.43 3.20
N THR A 272 -12.20 -16.56 4.09
CA THR A 272 -12.37 -16.27 5.52
C THR A 272 -12.57 -14.78 5.76
N ALA A 273 -11.75 -13.93 5.14
CA ALA A 273 -11.87 -12.48 5.20
C ALA A 273 -13.26 -12.02 4.70
N ASP A 274 -13.71 -12.56 3.57
CA ASP A 274 -15.01 -12.22 2.98
C ASP A 274 -16.17 -12.60 3.92
N LYS A 275 -16.12 -13.79 4.54
CA LYS A 275 -17.11 -14.21 5.55
C LYS A 275 -17.13 -13.26 6.75
N VAL A 276 -15.97 -12.86 7.24
CA VAL A 276 -15.85 -11.95 8.40
C VAL A 276 -16.38 -10.55 8.06
N VAL A 277 -16.13 -10.04 6.85
CA VAL A 277 -16.67 -8.75 6.37
C VAL A 277 -18.19 -8.84 6.16
N ALA A 278 -18.68 -9.89 5.50
CA ALA A 278 -20.10 -10.09 5.24
C ALA A 278 -20.93 -10.22 6.53
N SER A 279 -20.42 -10.99 7.51
CA SER A 279 -21.07 -11.16 8.81
C SER A 279 -21.21 -9.82 9.54
N ARG A 280 -20.17 -8.97 9.51
CA ARG A 280 -20.21 -7.65 10.13
C ARG A 280 -21.17 -6.70 9.42
N ARG A 281 -21.18 -6.68 8.08
CA ARG A 281 -22.14 -5.88 7.30
C ARG A 281 -23.59 -6.26 7.61
N THR A 282 -23.86 -7.56 7.76
CA THR A 282 -25.19 -8.07 8.12
C THR A 282 -25.60 -7.63 9.52
N ARG A 283 -24.70 -7.74 10.53
CA ARG A 283 -24.95 -7.26 11.89
C ARG A 283 -25.28 -5.76 11.93
N VAL A 284 -24.48 -4.93 11.26
CA VAL A 284 -24.73 -3.48 11.20
C VAL A 284 -26.08 -3.17 10.54
N ARG A 285 -26.41 -3.84 9.42
CA ARG A 285 -27.72 -3.68 8.76
C ARG A 285 -28.87 -4.07 9.68
N SER A 286 -28.75 -5.17 10.42
CA SER A 286 -29.78 -5.59 11.38
C SER A 286 -29.98 -4.59 12.52
N HIS A 287 -28.91 -4.04 13.09
CA HIS A 287 -29.01 -3.01 14.13
C HIS A 287 -29.64 -1.69 13.61
N VAL A 288 -29.34 -1.29 12.37
CA VAL A 288 -29.96 -0.11 11.74
C VAL A 288 -31.44 -0.35 11.47
N ALA A 289 -31.81 -1.54 10.99
CA ALA A 289 -33.21 -1.92 10.75
C ALA A 289 -34.04 -1.93 12.05
N VAL A 290 -33.48 -2.47 13.14
CA VAL A 290 -34.12 -2.50 14.47
C VAL A 290 -34.23 -1.11 15.11
N ARG A 291 -33.38 -0.15 14.74
CA ARG A 291 -33.50 1.26 15.17
C ARG A 291 -34.50 2.08 14.34
N LYS A 292 -34.92 1.60 13.17
CA LYS A 292 -35.86 2.30 12.27
C LYS A 292 -37.38 2.11 12.52
N PRO A 293 -37.91 1.37 13.53
CA PRO A 293 -39.36 1.22 13.71
C PRO A 293 -39.94 2.13 14.82
N ARG A 294 -39.65 3.44 14.82
CA ARG A 294 -40.38 4.36 15.73
C ARG A 294 -40.64 5.79 15.24
N ARG A 295 -39.90 6.28 14.23
CA ARG A 295 -40.18 7.63 13.68
C ARG A 295 -41.42 7.71 12.80
N HIS A 296 -41.92 6.59 12.27
CA HIS A 296 -43.19 6.57 11.51
C HIS A 296 -44.41 6.24 12.38
N ALA A 297 -44.23 5.63 13.56
CA ALA A 297 -45.33 5.35 14.49
C ALA A 297 -45.74 6.60 15.29
N GLU A 298 -44.80 7.49 15.62
CA GLU A 298 -45.12 8.75 16.34
C GLU A 298 -45.78 9.82 15.46
N ALA A 299 -45.69 9.71 14.13
CA ALA A 299 -46.39 10.58 13.19
C ALA A 299 -47.86 10.18 12.95
N ALA A 300 -48.23 8.93 13.26
CA ALA A 300 -49.59 8.42 13.10
C ALA A 300 -50.47 8.60 14.35
N LEU A 301 -49.89 8.96 15.49
CA LEU A 301 -50.60 9.23 16.76
C LEU A 301 -50.86 10.73 17.01
N LYS A 302 -50.62 11.59 16.01
CA LYS A 302 -50.87 13.04 16.04
C LYS A 302 -51.94 13.51 15.04
N LYS A 303 -52.79 12.59 14.57
CA LYS A 303 -54.03 12.90 13.83
C LYS A 303 -55.19 12.30 14.58
#